data_AF-A0A259L045-F1
#
_entry.id   AF-A0A259L045-F1
#
_cell.length_a   1.000
_cell.length_b   1.000
_cell.length_c   1.000
_cell.angle_alpha   90.00
_cell.angle_beta   90.00
_cell.angle_gamma   90.00
#
_symmetry.space_group_name_H-M   'P 1'
#
loop_
_entity.id
_entity.type
_entity.pdbx_description
1 polymer ?
#
loop_
_entity_poly.entity_id
_entity_poly.type
_entity_poly.pdbx_seq_one_letter_code
_entity_poly.pdbx_strand_id
1 'polypeptide(L)'
;MTASAGIGYLEPTQSAGRLFVQRGLEGPVIMLNLLRFREVADYTAHPDLAPAAPISGVEAFDRYFRHTLPFLRASGGDVVFLGAGGPFLIGPEGERWDRA
;
A
#
# COMPACT_ATOMS: atom_id res chain seq x y z
N MET A 1 25.51 -10.21 3.61
CA MET A 1 24.59 -9.53 4.56
C MET A 1 23.18 -9.80 4.08
N THR A 2 22.57 -10.90 4.54
CA THR A 2 21.21 -11.27 4.13
C THR A 2 20.26 -10.31 4.82
N ALA A 3 19.66 -9.38 4.06
CA ALA A 3 18.53 -8.61 4.55
C ALA A 3 17.48 -9.62 5.03
N SER A 4 17.13 -9.56 6.32
CA SER A 4 15.95 -10.25 6.82
C SER A 4 14.77 -9.78 5.96
N ALA A 5 14.16 -10.70 5.23
CA ALA A 5 12.93 -10.42 4.50
C ALA A 5 11.85 -10.14 5.55
N GLY A 6 11.70 -8.86 5.92
CA GLY A 6 10.66 -8.43 6.84
C GLY A 6 9.31 -8.91 6.32
N ILE A 7 8.49 -9.44 7.21
CA ILE A 7 7.13 -9.87 6.90
C ILE A 7 6.39 -8.65 6.34
N GLY A 8 5.99 -8.72 5.06
CA GLY A 8 5.17 -7.69 4.42
C GLY A 8 3.69 -7.94 4.72
N TYR A 9 3.02 -6.96 5.32
CA TYR A 9 1.57 -6.99 5.52
C TYR A 9 0.87 -6.43 4.28
N LEU A 10 0.79 -7.24 3.22
CA LEU A 10 0.24 -6.82 1.92
C LEU A 10 -1.26 -7.09 1.79
N GLU A 11 -1.75 -8.14 2.44
CA GLU A 11 -3.14 -8.59 2.33
C GLU A 11 -3.80 -8.67 3.71
N PRO A 12 -5.07 -8.26 3.85
CA PRO A 12 -5.81 -8.49 5.08
C PRO A 12 -6.11 -9.99 5.23
N THR A 13 -6.11 -10.47 6.47
CA THR A 13 -6.63 -11.81 6.74
C THR A 13 -8.16 -11.82 6.66
N GLN A 14 -8.74 -12.97 6.32
CA GLN A 14 -10.20 -13.13 6.30
C GLN A 14 -10.84 -12.78 7.66
N SER A 15 -10.17 -13.13 8.77
CA SER A 15 -10.65 -12.81 10.12
C SER A 15 -10.62 -11.31 10.41
N ALA A 16 -9.58 -10.59 10.00
CA ALA A 16 -9.50 -9.13 10.14
C ALA A 16 -10.59 -8.43 9.31
N GLY A 17 -10.81 -8.87 8.07
CA GLY A 17 -11.87 -8.33 7.21
C GLY A 17 -13.27 -8.52 7.82
N ARG A 18 -13.56 -9.71 8.37
CA ARG A 18 -14.83 -9.97 9.07
C ARG A 18 -15.02 -9.04 10.27
N LEU A 19 -13.99 -8.89 11.11
CA LEU A 19 -14.06 -8.00 12.27
C LEU A 19 -14.26 -6.54 11.87
N PHE A 20 -13.61 -6.09 10.79
CA PHE A 20 -13.78 -4.74 10.26
C PHE A 20 -15.24 -4.46 9.86
N VAL A 21 -15.87 -5.36 9.10
CA VAL A 21 -17.28 -5.22 8.68
C VAL A 21 -18.23 -5.24 9.88
N GLN A 22 -17.97 -6.08 10.88
CA GLN A 22 -18.80 -6.20 12.08
C GLN A 22 -18.82 -4.96 12.98
N ARG A 23 -17.92 -3.99 12.75
CA ARG A 23 -17.92 -2.73 13.50
C ARG A 23 -19.15 -1.86 13.25
N GLY A 24 -19.91 -2.12 12.19
CA GLY A 24 -21.13 -1.36 11.88
C GLY A 24 -20.87 0.14 11.74
N LEU A 25 -19.77 0.51 11.07
CA LEU A 25 -19.36 1.90 10.92
C LEU A 25 -20.46 2.70 10.19
N GLU A 26 -20.85 3.83 10.78
CA GLU A 26 -21.79 4.78 10.18
C GLU A 26 -21.03 6.02 9.68
N GLY A 27 -21.42 6.56 8.53
CA GLY A 27 -20.80 7.74 7.93
C GLY A 27 -19.50 7.45 7.15
N PRO A 28 -18.76 8.51 6.76
CA PRO A 28 -17.56 8.38 5.95
C PRO A 28 -16.41 7.73 6.73
N VAL A 29 -15.64 6.88 6.06
CA VAL A 29 -14.45 6.23 6.61
C VAL A 29 -13.22 6.78 5.92
N ILE A 30 -12.22 7.22 6.71
CA ILE A 30 -10.91 7.59 6.20
C ILE A 30 -9.96 6.39 6.34
N MET A 31 -9.48 5.90 5.20
CA MET A 31 -8.49 4.82 5.14
C MET A 31 -7.09 5.42 5.10
N LEU A 32 -6.36 5.38 6.22
CA LEU A 32 -4.95 5.75 6.27
C LEU A 32 -4.09 4.59 5.76
N ASN A 33 -3.34 4.83 4.70
CA ASN A 33 -2.40 3.86 4.13
C ASN A 33 -0.99 4.34 4.40
N LEU A 34 -0.15 3.49 4.99
CA LEU A 34 1.27 3.77 5.19
C LEU A 34 2.05 2.74 4.37
N LEU A 35 2.78 3.21 3.38
CA LEU A 35 3.35 2.35 2.34
C LEU A 35 4.86 2.36 2.41
N ARG A 36 5.46 1.17 2.43
CA ARG A 36 6.91 0.96 2.29
C ARG A 36 7.17 0.16 1.03
N PHE A 37 7.88 0.74 0.09
CA PHE A 37 8.17 0.14 -1.20
C PHE A 37 9.47 -0.65 -1.19
N ARG A 38 9.50 -1.70 -1.99
CA ARG A 38 10.74 -2.40 -2.35
C ARG A 38 11.52 -1.54 -3.35
N GLU A 39 12.85 -1.67 -3.34
CA GLU A 39 13.71 -1.04 -4.34
C GLU A 39 13.37 -1.52 -5.75
N VAL A 40 13.04 -2.81 -5.90
CA VAL A 40 12.55 -3.43 -7.14
C VAL A 40 11.21 -4.09 -6.85
N ALA A 41 10.22 -3.83 -7.71
CA ALA A 41 8.90 -4.42 -7.61
C ALA A 41 8.94 -5.94 -7.81
N ASP A 42 8.16 -6.66 -7.00
CA ASP A 42 8.07 -8.12 -7.04
C ASP A 42 6.80 -8.55 -7.78
N TYR A 43 7.00 -9.10 -8.98
CA TYR A 43 5.92 -9.62 -9.84
C TYR A 43 5.87 -11.14 -9.84
N THR A 44 6.59 -11.84 -8.96
CA THR A 44 6.68 -13.31 -8.97
C THR A 44 5.32 -14.01 -8.86
N ALA A 45 4.38 -13.42 -8.11
CA ALA A 45 3.02 -13.93 -7.98
C ALA A 45 2.10 -13.63 -9.19
N HIS A 46 2.47 -12.65 -10.02
CA HIS A 46 1.69 -12.19 -11.18
C HIS A 46 2.60 -11.90 -12.37
N PRO A 47 3.27 -12.93 -12.93
CA PRO A 47 4.27 -12.76 -13.98
C PRO A 47 3.70 -12.11 -15.26
N ASP A 48 2.41 -12.34 -15.55
CA ASP A 48 1.74 -11.78 -16.73
C ASP A 48 1.59 -10.25 -16.67
N LEU A 49 1.72 -9.65 -15.49
CA LEU A 49 1.67 -8.21 -15.27
C LEU A 49 3.08 -7.57 -15.24
N ALA A 50 4.13 -8.38 -15.32
CA ALA A 50 5.49 -7.90 -15.21
C ALA A 50 5.88 -7.03 -16.41
N PRO A 51 6.51 -5.86 -16.19
CA PRO A 51 7.09 -5.06 -17.26
C PRO A 51 8.26 -5.77 -17.95
N ALA A 52 8.57 -5.36 -19.18
CA ALA A 52 9.69 -5.89 -19.95
C ALA A 52 11.06 -5.69 -19.28
N ALA A 53 11.20 -4.66 -18.43
CA ALA A 53 12.39 -4.41 -17.63
C ALA A 53 11.98 -4.19 -16.16
N PRO A 54 12.84 -4.55 -15.19
CA PRO A 54 12.56 -4.31 -13.77
C PRO A 54 12.24 -2.84 -13.50
N ILE A 55 11.25 -2.59 -12.66
CA ILE A 55 10.86 -1.25 -12.19
C ILE A 55 10.92 -1.20 -10.67
N SER A 56 11.01 0.01 -10.13
CA SER A 56 10.93 0.23 -8.68
C SER A 56 9.55 -0.06 -8.11
N GLY A 57 9.47 -0.31 -6.80
CA GLY A 57 8.19 -0.46 -6.11
C GLY A 57 7.31 0.79 -6.20
N VAL A 58 7.92 1.97 -6.23
CA VAL A 58 7.21 3.25 -6.42
C VAL A 58 6.57 3.31 -7.81
N GLU A 59 7.29 2.96 -8.86
CA GLU A 59 6.75 2.93 -10.22
C GLU A 59 5.63 1.90 -10.38
N ALA A 60 5.75 0.73 -9.74
CA ALA A 60 4.69 -0.27 -9.72
C ALA A 60 3.44 0.26 -9.00
N PHE A 61 3.61 0.93 -7.86
CA PHE A 61 2.50 1.56 -7.15
C PHE A 61 1.85 2.68 -7.97
N ASP A 62 2.61 3.54 -8.64
CA ASP A 62 2.06 4.62 -9.45
C ASP A 62 1.22 4.10 -10.63
N ARG A 63 1.61 2.94 -11.20
CA ARG A 63 0.79 2.23 -12.19
C ARG A 63 -0.51 1.72 -11.57
N TYR A 64 -0.42 1.01 -10.44
CA TYR A 64 -1.58 0.54 -9.70
C TYR A 64 -2.55 1.69 -9.40
N PHE A 65 -2.04 2.77 -8.80
CA PHE A 65 -2.81 3.95 -8.43
C PHE A 65 -3.54 4.57 -9.62
N ARG A 66 -2.86 4.72 -10.77
CA ARG A 66 -3.48 5.24 -11.99
C ARG A 66 -4.61 4.35 -12.50
N HIS A 67 -4.45 3.04 -12.42
CA HIS A 67 -5.45 2.08 -12.88
C HIS A 67 -6.63 1.97 -11.91
N THR A 68 -6.41 2.09 -10.60
CA THR A 68 -7.45 1.92 -9.58
C THR A 68 -8.22 3.19 -9.23
N LEU A 69 -7.62 4.37 -9.41
CA LEU A 69 -8.26 5.65 -9.08
C LEU A 69 -9.64 5.86 -9.73
N PRO A 70 -9.89 5.50 -11.01
CA PRO A 70 -11.23 5.60 -11.58
C PRO A 70 -12.28 4.73 -10.86
N PHE A 71 -11.89 3.52 -10.43
CA PHE A 71 -12.78 2.61 -9.71
C PHE A 71 -13.05 3.10 -8.28
N LEU A 72 -12.05 3.65 -7.61
CA LEU A 72 -12.21 4.29 -6.30
C LEU A 72 -13.23 5.44 -6.37
N ARG A 73 -13.12 6.29 -7.39
CA ARG A 73 -14.05 7.41 -7.59
C ARG A 73 -15.45 6.94 -7.95
N ALA A 74 -15.57 5.90 -8.78
CA ALA A 74 -16.85 5.31 -9.13
C ALA A 74 -17.58 4.69 -7.92
N SER A 75 -16.85 4.22 -6.90
CA SER A 75 -17.43 3.72 -5.65
C SER A 75 -17.72 4.82 -4.61
N GLY A 76 -17.49 6.09 -4.95
CA GLY A 76 -17.71 7.24 -4.05
C GLY A 76 -16.53 7.55 -3.12
N GLY A 77 -15.39 6.88 -3.29
CA GLY A 77 -14.15 7.19 -2.58
C GLY A 77 -13.33 8.28 -3.29
N ASP A 78 -12.43 8.92 -2.56
CA ASP A 78 -11.44 9.83 -3.15
C ASP A 78 -10.15 9.85 -2.32
N VAL A 79 -9.10 10.42 -2.90
CA VAL A 79 -7.81 10.62 -2.23
C VAL A 79 -7.82 11.99 -1.57
N VAL A 80 -8.02 12.00 -0.25
CA VAL A 80 -8.07 13.25 0.54
C VAL A 80 -6.68 13.80 0.89
N PHE A 81 -5.66 12.94 0.85
CA PHE A 81 -4.27 13.29 1.14
C PHE A 81 -3.35 12.30 0.42
N LEU A 82 -2.21 12.82 -0.07
CA LEU A 82 -1.11 12.01 -0.61
C LEU A 82 0.21 12.74 -0.31
N GLY A 83 1.08 12.11 0.46
CA GLY A 83 2.33 12.71 0.93
C GLY A 83 3.50 11.71 0.97
N ALA A 84 4.70 12.26 1.13
CA ALA A 84 5.91 11.48 1.41
C ALA A 84 6.03 11.24 2.92
N GLY A 85 6.32 10.01 3.34
CA GLY A 85 6.28 9.62 4.76
C GLY A 85 7.47 10.11 5.61
N GLY A 86 8.58 10.51 4.99
CA GLY A 86 9.72 11.15 5.66
C GLY A 86 10.36 10.35 6.80
N PRO A 87 11.41 10.90 7.45
CA PRO A 87 11.96 10.33 8.67
C PRO A 87 11.01 10.56 9.85
N PHE A 88 10.96 9.61 10.78
CA PHE A 88 10.15 9.73 11.99
C PHE A 88 10.77 10.78 12.93
N LEU A 89 9.93 11.70 13.41
CA LEU A 89 10.31 12.57 14.53
C LEU A 89 10.23 11.81 15.87
N ILE A 90 9.25 10.92 16.00
CA ILE A 90 9.02 10.06 17.16
C ILE A 90 8.71 8.65 16.67
N GLY A 91 9.53 7.68 17.05
CA GLY A 91 9.32 6.26 16.81
C GLY A 91 10.64 5.53 16.56
N PRO A 92 10.60 4.24 16.21
CA PRO A 92 11.81 3.44 16.07
C PRO A 92 12.63 3.85 14.84
N GLU A 93 13.95 3.97 15.01
CA GLU A 93 14.87 4.45 13.97
C GLU A 93 14.84 3.61 12.68
N GLY A 94 14.48 2.32 12.78
CA GLY A 94 14.43 1.40 11.65
C GLY A 94 13.11 1.41 10.86
N GLU A 95 12.11 2.13 11.34
CA GLU A 95 10.79 2.19 10.70
C GLU A 95 10.67 3.42 9.80
N ARG A 96 10.03 3.21 8.65
CA ARG A 96 9.87 4.24 7.63
C ARG A 96 8.65 3.97 6.77
N TRP A 97 8.08 5.05 6.27
CA TRP A 97 7.06 5.03 5.25
C TRP A 97 7.51 5.89 4.08
N ASP A 98 7.38 5.37 2.88
CA ASP A 98 7.73 6.08 1.65
C ASP A 98 6.54 6.95 1.19
N ARG A 99 5.29 6.51 1.41
CA ARG A 99 4.07 7.30 1.16
C ARG A 99 3.00 7.15 2.23
N ALA A 100 2.18 8.20 2.34
CA ALA A 100 0.96 8.29 3.16
C ALA A 100 -0.19 8.93 2.36
#